data_AF-A0A7X7ABC7-F1
#
_entry.id   AF-A0A7X7ABC7-F1
#
_cell.length_a   1.000
_cell.length_b   1.000
_cell.length_c   1.000
_cell.angle_alpha   90.00
_cell.angle_beta   90.00
_cell.angle_gamma   90.00
#
_symmetry.space_group_name_H-M   'P 1'
#
loop_
_entity.id
_entity.type
_entity.pdbx_description
1 polymer ?
#
loop_
_entity_poly.entity_id
_entity_poly.type
_entity_poly.pdbx_seq_one_letter_code
_entity_poly.pdbx_strand_id
1 'polypeptide(L)'
;MSPQFEIQLIAVIVAVACSLPGVFLVLRKMAMMSDAITHTILLGIVIAFFATNSLTSPLLIVGAAIMGVITVFLTEMLNSTKLVSEDSAIGIVFPLLFSIAIIIISKYAGSVHLDTDSVLLGELAFAPFNRMVVMGRDIGPKALYSMGIILILNILFITIFFKELKIVTFDPALAAVLGFVPTLIHYSLMTVVSITAVGAFESVGSILVIAFMIGPPVTAYLLTDDLKHLIFISAGVGAVNGILGYQFAHFFDVSISGSMALMTGIIFALVFVFAPKKGLVTTIRRREFQKLDFAEKSLLFHIYNHEGDDNECFECGINTIQDHLNWSNDFLSKIIEDLKERNKIFIEDNTILLTDYGRQYAAESYREIITGFEESD
;
A
#
# COMPACT_ATOMS: atom_id res chain seq x y z
N MET A 1 19.67 -29.48 -1.32
CA MET A 1 18.20 -29.44 -1.58
C MET A 1 18.01 -29.35 -3.10
N SER A 2 16.80 -29.50 -3.65
CA SER A 2 16.63 -29.23 -5.09
C SER A 2 16.80 -27.73 -5.36
N PRO A 3 17.46 -27.31 -6.45
CA PRO A 3 17.66 -25.89 -6.77
C PRO A 3 16.35 -25.11 -6.83
N GLN A 4 15.27 -25.73 -7.30
CA GLN A 4 13.94 -25.13 -7.38
C GLN A 4 13.39 -24.79 -5.98
N PHE A 5 13.59 -25.69 -5.01
CA PHE A 5 13.15 -25.45 -3.64
C PHE A 5 13.99 -24.35 -2.96
N GLU A 6 15.29 -24.30 -3.23
CA GLU A 6 16.17 -23.23 -2.73
C GLU A 6 15.73 -21.85 -3.25
N ILE A 7 15.37 -21.74 -4.54
CA ILE A 7 14.85 -20.49 -5.12
C ILE A 7 13.55 -20.05 -4.44
N GLN A 8 12.59 -20.95 -4.29
CA GLN A 8 11.31 -20.63 -3.66
C GLN A 8 11.49 -20.21 -2.20
N LEU A 9 12.38 -20.88 -1.47
CA LEU A 9 12.67 -20.55 -0.07
C LEU A 9 13.30 -19.15 0.04
N ILE A 10 14.28 -18.83 -0.81
CA ILE A 10 14.88 -17.50 -0.87
C ILE A 10 13.82 -16.46 -1.24
N ALA A 11 12.97 -16.73 -2.23
CA ALA A 11 11.89 -15.84 -2.65
C ALA A 11 10.93 -15.54 -1.50
N VAL A 12 10.52 -16.55 -0.73
CA VAL A 12 9.64 -16.37 0.43
C VAL A 12 10.32 -15.52 1.51
N ILE A 13 11.58 -15.83 1.85
CA ILE A 13 12.32 -15.07 2.88
C ILE A 13 12.50 -13.61 2.45
N VAL A 14 12.89 -13.37 1.20
CA VAL A 14 13.03 -12.02 0.64
C VAL A 14 11.69 -11.30 0.64
N ALA A 15 10.62 -11.95 0.17
CA ALA A 15 9.29 -11.34 0.12
C ALA A 15 8.81 -10.93 1.50
N VAL A 16 8.96 -11.79 2.50
CA VAL A 16 8.61 -11.49 3.89
C VAL A 16 9.51 -10.38 4.45
N ALA A 17 10.83 -10.46 4.22
CA ALA A 17 11.77 -9.47 4.71
C ALA A 17 11.47 -8.06 4.16
N CYS A 18 11.11 -7.94 2.88
CA CYS A 18 10.72 -6.67 2.25
C CYS A 18 9.32 -6.21 2.67
N SER A 19 8.37 -7.13 2.79
CA SER A 19 6.97 -6.80 3.15
C SER A 19 6.86 -6.16 4.54
N LEU A 20 7.70 -6.59 5.49
CA LEU A 20 7.72 -6.11 6.88
C LEU A 20 7.92 -4.59 7.01
N PRO A 21 9.07 -4.00 6.60
CA PRO A 21 9.26 -2.56 6.59
C PRO A 21 8.36 -1.87 5.54
N GLY A 22 8.03 -2.57 4.45
CA GLY A 22 7.12 -2.11 3.40
C GLY A 22 5.74 -1.68 3.89
N VAL A 23 5.19 -2.37 4.91
CA VAL A 23 3.96 -1.96 5.60
C VAL A 23 4.02 -0.53 6.10
N PHE A 24 5.10 -0.16 6.78
CA PHE A 24 5.24 1.18 7.34
C PHE A 24 5.50 2.23 6.25
N LEU A 25 6.18 1.87 5.17
CA LEU A 25 6.33 2.76 4.01
C LEU A 25 4.98 3.09 3.37
N VAL A 26 4.13 2.08 3.16
CA VAL A 26 2.80 2.28 2.56
C VAL A 26 1.91 3.11 3.47
N LEU A 27 1.87 2.81 4.78
CA LEU A 27 1.06 3.57 5.74
C LEU A 27 1.51 5.03 5.84
N ARG A 28 2.81 5.31 5.69
CA ARG A 28 3.36 6.66 5.70
C ARG A 28 3.36 7.35 4.33
N LYS A 29 2.78 6.72 3.29
CA LYS A 29 2.76 7.22 1.90
C LYS A 29 4.15 7.44 1.28
N MET A 30 5.16 6.74 1.77
CA MET A 30 6.55 6.83 1.29
C MET A 30 6.93 5.65 0.38
N ALA A 31 5.98 5.14 -0.41
CA ALA A 31 6.21 3.98 -1.27
C ALA A 31 7.31 4.24 -2.31
N MET A 32 7.32 5.44 -2.90
CA MET A 32 8.33 5.87 -3.90
C MET A 32 9.74 6.00 -3.32
N MET A 33 9.87 6.13 -1.99
CA MET A 33 11.17 6.20 -1.34
C MET A 33 11.95 4.89 -1.50
N SER A 34 11.27 3.74 -1.47
CA SER A 34 11.89 2.43 -1.68
C SER A 34 12.54 2.30 -3.06
N ASP A 35 11.89 2.84 -4.09
CA ASP A 35 12.38 2.82 -5.47
C ASP A 35 13.63 3.69 -5.60
N ALA A 36 13.56 4.93 -5.09
CA ALA A 36 14.71 5.83 -5.08
C ALA A 36 15.92 5.25 -4.34
N ILE A 37 15.73 4.64 -3.16
CA ILE A 37 16.81 3.95 -2.43
C ILE A 37 17.46 2.87 -3.30
N THR A 38 16.66 2.04 -3.98
CA THR A 38 17.15 0.93 -4.81
C THR A 38 18.07 1.42 -5.94
N HIS A 39 17.76 2.58 -6.53
CA HIS A 39 18.61 3.17 -7.57
C HIS A 39 19.83 3.91 -7.00
N THR A 40 19.71 4.61 -5.88
CA THR A 40 20.84 5.38 -5.32
C THR A 40 21.86 4.51 -4.59
N ILE A 41 21.48 3.30 -4.16
CA ILE A 41 22.39 2.28 -3.60
C ILE A 41 23.62 2.08 -4.50
N LEU A 42 23.46 2.11 -5.83
CA LEU A 42 24.56 1.94 -6.78
C LEU A 42 25.70 2.94 -6.53
N LEU A 43 25.39 4.21 -6.22
CA LEU A 43 26.42 5.20 -5.91
C LEU A 43 27.23 4.80 -4.68
N GLY A 44 26.56 4.30 -3.65
CA GLY A 44 27.20 3.83 -2.41
C GLY A 44 28.13 2.63 -2.65
N ILE A 45 27.68 1.67 -3.48
CA ILE A 45 28.46 0.50 -3.89
C ILE A 45 29.74 0.94 -4.64
N VAL A 46 29.60 1.85 -5.60
CA VAL A 46 30.73 2.34 -6.42
C VAL A 46 31.78 3.05 -5.56
N ILE A 47 31.34 3.94 -4.67
CA ILE A 47 32.26 4.66 -3.77
C ILE A 47 32.99 3.67 -2.86
N ALA A 48 32.28 2.69 -2.28
CA ALA A 48 32.88 1.67 -1.42
C ALA A 48 33.84 0.75 -2.19
N PHE A 49 33.54 0.43 -3.45
CA PHE A 49 34.41 -0.35 -4.31
C PHE A 49 35.74 0.39 -4.56
N PHE A 50 35.72 1.68 -4.91
CA PHE A 50 36.97 2.44 -5.11
C PHE A 50 37.79 2.58 -3.82
N ALA A 51 37.15 2.63 -2.65
CA ALA A 51 37.85 2.68 -1.38
C ALA A 51 38.53 1.34 -1.02
N THR A 52 37.95 0.21 -1.43
CA THR A 52 38.39 -1.14 -0.99
C THR A 52 39.11 -1.94 -2.08
N ASN A 53 38.92 -1.57 -3.35
CA ASN A 53 39.36 -2.30 -4.54
C ASN A 53 38.95 -3.78 -4.55
N SER A 54 37.85 -4.14 -3.87
CA SER A 54 37.35 -5.52 -3.77
C SER A 54 35.83 -5.58 -3.83
N LEU A 55 35.29 -6.36 -4.77
CA LEU A 55 33.85 -6.59 -4.93
C LEU A 55 33.24 -7.46 -3.83
N THR A 56 34.05 -8.17 -3.05
CA THR A 56 33.58 -9.07 -1.99
C THR A 56 33.60 -8.44 -0.60
N SER A 57 34.03 -7.18 -0.49
CA SER A 57 34.16 -6.51 0.79
C SER A 57 32.78 -6.22 1.42
N PRO A 58 32.56 -6.55 2.71
CA PRO A 58 31.34 -6.16 3.44
C PRO A 58 31.07 -4.65 3.43
N LEU A 59 32.10 -3.83 3.18
CA LEU A 59 32.00 -2.38 3.09
C LEU A 59 31.11 -1.91 1.93
N LEU A 60 30.88 -2.73 0.89
CA LEU A 60 29.96 -2.38 -0.20
C LEU A 60 28.52 -2.27 0.31
N ILE A 61 28.10 -3.20 1.19
CA ILE A 61 26.77 -3.18 1.82
C ILE A 61 26.64 -1.95 2.73
N VAL A 62 27.70 -1.62 3.47
CA VAL A 62 27.71 -0.43 4.34
C VAL A 62 27.61 0.85 3.51
N GLY A 63 28.38 0.98 2.43
CA GLY A 63 28.33 2.13 1.53
C GLY A 63 26.97 2.29 0.86
N ALA A 64 26.39 1.18 0.40
CA ALA A 64 25.04 1.12 -0.13
C ALA A 64 23.98 1.58 0.89
N ALA A 65 24.03 1.05 2.10
CA ALA A 65 23.09 1.38 3.16
C ALA A 65 23.16 2.87 3.56
N ILE A 66 24.40 3.39 3.73
CA ILE A 66 24.66 4.81 4.01
C ILE A 66 24.11 5.68 2.89
N MET A 67 24.32 5.32 1.63
CA MET A 67 23.81 6.10 0.50
C MET A 67 22.28 6.13 0.47
N GLY A 68 21.61 5.02 0.81
CA GLY A 68 20.15 5.00 0.96
C GLY A 68 19.68 5.98 2.04
N VAL A 69 20.35 6.05 3.20
CA VAL A 69 20.03 7.02 4.26
C VAL A 69 20.32 8.46 3.82
N ILE A 70 21.44 8.70 3.13
CA ILE A 70 21.76 10.02 2.54
C ILE A 70 20.66 10.44 1.55
N THR A 71 20.14 9.51 0.75
CA THR A 71 19.07 9.79 -0.22
C THR A 71 17.82 10.28 0.50
N VAL A 72 17.38 9.57 1.54
CA VAL A 72 16.24 9.98 2.37
C VAL A 72 16.50 11.35 2.99
N PHE A 73 17.68 11.57 3.58
CA PHE A 73 18.04 12.85 4.20
C PHE A 73 17.99 14.01 3.20
N LEU A 74 18.53 13.84 1.99
CA LEU A 74 18.50 14.88 0.95
C LEU A 74 17.08 15.15 0.45
N THR A 75 16.27 14.11 0.27
CA THR A 75 14.85 14.23 -0.08
C THR A 75 14.08 14.99 1.00
N GLU A 76 14.26 14.63 2.27
CA GLU A 76 13.59 15.28 3.40
C GLU A 76 14.06 16.73 3.54
N MET A 77 15.36 17.01 3.36
CA MET A 77 15.89 18.37 3.37
C MET A 77 15.18 19.26 2.34
N LEU A 78 14.98 18.77 1.11
CA LEU A 78 14.23 19.50 0.08
C LEU A 78 12.75 19.64 0.45
N ASN A 79 12.10 18.56 0.89
CA ASN A 79 10.70 18.57 1.28
C ASN A 79 10.43 19.52 2.47
N SER A 80 11.37 19.61 3.41
CA SER A 80 11.29 20.48 4.60
C SER A 80 11.21 21.97 4.26
N THR A 81 11.72 22.38 3.09
CA THR A 81 11.61 23.77 2.61
C THR A 81 10.18 24.16 2.23
N LYS A 82 9.28 23.17 2.04
CA LYS A 82 7.92 23.33 1.53
C LYS A 82 7.82 23.96 0.13
N LEU A 83 8.93 24.09 -0.60
CA LEU A 83 8.96 24.62 -1.96
C LEU A 83 8.62 23.58 -3.02
N VAL A 84 8.83 22.29 -2.71
CA VAL A 84 8.59 21.15 -3.60
C VAL A 84 7.84 20.06 -2.84
N SER A 85 7.01 19.28 -3.54
CA SER A 85 6.37 18.11 -2.94
C SER A 85 7.38 16.99 -2.70
N GLU A 86 7.09 16.10 -1.74
CA GLU A 86 7.94 14.94 -1.42
C GLU A 86 8.25 14.09 -2.66
N ASP A 87 7.23 13.75 -3.46
CA ASP A 87 7.41 13.00 -4.71
C ASP A 87 8.33 13.72 -5.71
N SER A 88 8.24 15.05 -5.77
CA SER A 88 9.12 15.86 -6.63
C SER A 88 10.56 15.89 -6.10
N ALA A 89 10.74 15.97 -4.78
CA ALA A 89 12.05 15.90 -4.15
C ALA A 89 12.71 14.54 -4.41
N ILE A 90 11.96 13.44 -4.26
CA ILE A 90 12.41 12.09 -4.64
C ILE A 90 12.82 12.07 -6.12
N GLY A 91 11.96 12.58 -6.99
CA GLY A 91 12.17 12.65 -8.44
C GLY A 91 13.37 13.49 -8.90
N ILE A 92 13.91 14.38 -8.05
CA ILE A 92 15.11 15.18 -8.36
C ILE A 92 16.37 14.56 -7.74
N VAL A 93 16.28 14.08 -6.49
CA VAL A 93 17.43 13.54 -5.76
C VAL A 93 17.87 12.20 -6.34
N PHE A 94 16.92 11.30 -6.66
CA PHE A 94 17.29 9.98 -7.15
C PHE A 94 18.04 10.04 -8.50
N PRO A 95 17.59 10.77 -9.53
CA PRO A 95 18.28 10.80 -10.82
C PRO A 95 19.63 11.49 -10.72
N LEU A 96 19.75 12.51 -9.86
CA LEU A 96 21.00 13.19 -9.59
C LEU A 96 22.05 12.21 -9.04
N LEU A 97 21.75 11.52 -7.94
CA LEU A 97 22.68 10.58 -7.31
C LEU A 97 22.98 9.38 -8.23
N PHE A 98 21.95 8.86 -8.91
CA PHE A 98 22.12 7.79 -9.87
C PHE A 98 23.03 8.20 -11.04
N SER A 99 22.84 9.39 -11.60
CA SER A 99 23.67 9.89 -12.70
C SER A 99 25.13 10.08 -12.28
N ILE A 100 25.38 10.54 -11.05
CA ILE A 100 26.73 10.63 -10.49
C ILE A 100 27.37 9.24 -10.45
N ALA A 101 26.63 8.20 -10.01
CA ALA A 101 27.13 6.83 -9.98
C ALA A 101 27.56 6.36 -11.38
N ILE A 102 26.68 6.56 -12.37
CA ILE A 102 26.93 6.16 -13.76
C ILE A 102 28.13 6.92 -14.35
N ILE A 103 28.29 8.22 -14.09
CA ILE A 103 29.45 9.00 -14.54
C ILE A 103 30.75 8.45 -13.93
N ILE A 104 30.76 8.13 -12.63
CA ILE A 104 31.93 7.56 -11.96
C ILE A 104 32.28 6.20 -12.56
N ILE A 105 31.30 5.31 -12.75
CA ILE A 105 31.49 4.00 -13.38
C ILE A 105 32.04 4.17 -14.80
N SER A 106 31.39 4.98 -15.64
CA SER A 106 31.76 5.19 -17.04
C SER A 106 33.18 5.74 -17.20
N LYS A 107 33.59 6.67 -16.32
CA LYS A 107 34.90 7.31 -16.41
C LYS A 107 36.03 6.48 -15.80
N TYR A 108 35.80 5.82 -14.67
CA TYR A 108 36.87 5.20 -13.88
C TYR A 108 36.85 3.67 -13.87
N ALA A 109 35.76 3.04 -14.31
CA ALA A 109 35.62 1.59 -14.32
C ALA A 109 35.50 0.98 -15.72
N GLY A 110 35.63 1.75 -16.81
CA GLY A 110 35.55 1.23 -18.19
C GLY A 110 36.61 0.19 -18.58
N SER A 111 37.69 0.03 -17.79
CA SER A 111 38.75 -0.98 -17.98
C SER A 111 38.71 -2.12 -16.96
N VAL A 112 37.94 -1.98 -15.88
CA VAL A 112 37.62 -3.06 -14.95
C VAL A 112 36.39 -3.72 -15.52
N HIS A 113 36.38 -5.04 -15.74
CA HIS A 113 35.16 -5.76 -16.08
C HIS A 113 34.25 -5.77 -14.83
N LEU A 114 33.76 -4.60 -14.40
CA LEU A 114 32.51 -4.50 -13.67
C LEU A 114 31.49 -4.90 -14.71
N ASP A 115 31.27 -6.21 -14.82
CA ASP A 115 30.21 -6.75 -15.63
C ASP A 115 28.96 -6.02 -15.15
N THR A 116 28.46 -5.11 -15.97
CA THR A 116 27.31 -4.29 -15.62
C THR A 116 26.13 -5.21 -15.30
N ASP A 117 26.13 -6.41 -15.88
CA ASP A 117 25.18 -7.48 -15.61
C ASP A 117 25.34 -8.07 -14.19
N SER A 118 26.57 -8.17 -13.67
CA SER A 118 26.86 -8.66 -12.30
C SER A 118 26.57 -7.63 -11.20
N VAL A 119 26.59 -6.33 -11.53
CA VAL A 119 26.34 -5.24 -10.55
C VAL A 119 24.89 -4.73 -10.64
N LEU A 120 24.24 -4.83 -11.80
CA LEU A 120 22.91 -4.25 -12.03
C LEU A 120 21.74 -5.25 -11.91
N LEU A 121 22.00 -6.56 -11.91
CA LEU A 121 20.93 -7.56 -11.81
C LEU A 121 21.27 -8.60 -10.73
N GLY A 122 20.71 -8.40 -9.53
CA GLY A 122 20.47 -9.54 -8.65
C GLY A 122 19.53 -10.50 -9.39
N GLU A 123 20.06 -11.62 -9.85
CA GLU A 123 19.29 -12.58 -10.60
C GLU A 123 19.01 -13.79 -9.73
N LEU A 124 17.76 -13.90 -9.29
CA LEU A 124 17.31 -14.93 -8.36
C LEU A 124 17.58 -16.35 -8.88
N ALA A 125 17.63 -16.54 -10.20
CA ALA A 125 17.98 -17.81 -10.83
C ALA A 125 19.40 -18.27 -10.49
N PHE A 126 20.33 -17.34 -10.25
CA PHE A 126 21.72 -17.66 -9.90
C PHE A 126 21.99 -17.78 -8.40
N ALA A 127 21.04 -17.36 -7.55
CA ALA A 127 21.18 -17.40 -6.10
C ALA A 127 21.56 -18.78 -5.52
N PRO A 128 21.05 -19.93 -6.03
CA PRO A 128 21.45 -21.26 -5.55
C PRO A 128 22.90 -21.65 -5.83
N PHE A 129 23.55 -21.02 -6.81
CA PHE A 129 24.92 -21.33 -7.21
C PHE A 129 25.96 -20.56 -6.38
N ASN A 130 25.57 -19.45 -5.75
CA ASN A 130 26.42 -18.72 -4.81
C ASN A 130 26.35 -19.37 -3.41
N ARG A 131 27.13 -20.43 -3.23
CA ARG A 131 27.17 -21.25 -2.00
C ARG A 131 28.08 -20.64 -0.94
N MET A 132 27.64 -20.68 0.31
CA MET A 132 28.47 -20.32 1.47
C MET A 132 29.21 -21.56 1.97
N VAL A 133 30.54 -21.51 1.94
CA VAL A 133 31.39 -22.60 2.44
C VAL A 133 32.02 -22.17 3.76
N VAL A 134 31.62 -22.82 4.86
CA VAL A 134 32.17 -22.56 6.19
C VAL A 134 32.92 -23.81 6.65
N MET A 135 34.19 -23.65 7.02
CA MET A 135 35.06 -24.77 7.46
C MET A 135 35.09 -25.95 6.47
N GLY A 136 35.04 -25.67 5.16
CA GLY A 136 35.08 -26.68 4.11
C GLY A 136 33.76 -27.44 3.87
N ARG A 137 32.66 -27.06 4.54
CA ARG A 137 31.32 -27.60 4.27
C ARG A 137 30.45 -26.54 3.62
N ASP A 138 29.82 -26.93 2.51
CA ASP A 138 28.74 -26.15 1.89
C ASP A 138 27.52 -26.20 2.81
N ILE A 139 27.16 -25.04 3.38
CA ILE A 139 26.00 -24.89 4.25
C ILE A 139 24.75 -24.44 3.48
N GLY A 140 24.87 -24.07 2.21
CA GLY A 140 23.76 -23.66 1.35
C GLY A 140 23.97 -22.28 0.71
N PRO A 141 22.94 -21.75 0.03
CA PRO A 141 23.04 -20.47 -0.68
C PRO A 141 23.31 -19.29 0.26
N LYS A 142 24.30 -18.44 -0.07
CA LYS A 142 24.66 -17.23 0.70
C LYS A 142 23.47 -16.30 0.90
N ALA A 143 22.63 -16.13 -0.13
CA ALA A 143 21.44 -15.29 -0.12
C ALA A 143 20.43 -15.71 0.96
N LEU A 144 20.33 -17.01 1.25
CA LEU A 144 19.44 -17.54 2.29
C LEU A 144 19.84 -17.03 3.68
N TYR A 145 21.14 -17.01 3.95
CA TYR A 145 21.68 -16.56 5.24
C TYR A 145 21.66 -15.05 5.37
N SER A 146 22.08 -14.30 4.34
CA SER A 146 22.05 -12.83 4.38
C SER A 146 20.63 -12.31 4.56
N MET A 147 19.68 -12.79 3.77
CA MET A 147 18.28 -12.39 3.88
C MET A 147 17.59 -12.96 5.11
N GLY A 148 17.99 -14.14 5.58
CA GLY A 148 17.52 -14.68 6.86
C GLY A 148 17.94 -13.79 8.04
N ILE A 149 19.17 -13.30 8.07
CA ILE A 149 19.64 -12.35 9.11
C ILE A 149 18.88 -11.03 9.02
N ILE A 150 18.70 -10.49 7.81
CA ILE A 150 17.93 -9.25 7.60
C ILE A 150 16.47 -9.44 8.02
N LEU A 151 15.85 -10.58 7.71
CA LEU A 151 14.50 -10.91 8.15
C LEU A 151 14.40 -10.91 9.68
N ILE A 152 15.34 -11.57 10.37
CA ILE A 152 15.38 -11.59 11.83
C ILE A 152 15.56 -10.17 12.39
N LEU A 153 16.44 -9.37 11.78
CA LEU A 153 16.65 -7.97 12.15
C LEU A 153 15.35 -7.17 11.99
N ASN A 154 14.63 -7.32 10.88
CA ASN A 154 13.36 -6.63 10.64
C ASN A 154 12.29 -7.03 11.65
N ILE A 155 12.16 -8.33 11.94
CA ILE A 155 11.24 -8.84 12.97
C ILE A 155 11.59 -8.26 14.34
N LEU A 156 12.87 -8.29 14.72
CA LEU A 156 13.34 -7.79 16.00
C LEU A 156 13.10 -6.28 16.12
N PHE A 157 13.45 -5.51 15.10
CA PHE A 157 13.21 -4.07 15.04
C PHE A 157 11.73 -3.75 15.20
N ILE A 158 10.86 -4.38 14.40
CA ILE A 158 9.42 -4.14 14.47
C ILE A 158 8.84 -4.56 15.82
N THR A 159 9.31 -5.66 16.40
CA THR A 159 8.80 -6.16 17.69
C THR A 159 9.21 -5.25 18.84
N ILE A 160 10.48 -4.80 18.88
CA ILE A 160 10.99 -3.91 19.92
C ILE A 160 10.34 -2.53 19.82
N PHE A 161 10.31 -1.95 18.61
CA PHE A 161 9.81 -0.60 18.37
C PHE A 161 8.34 -0.57 17.94
N PHE A 162 7.55 -1.62 18.23
CA PHE A 162 6.19 -1.75 17.70
C PHE A 162 5.30 -0.57 18.11
N LYS A 163 5.41 -0.14 19.36
CA LYS A 163 4.57 0.94 19.93
C LYS A 163 4.95 2.29 19.32
N GLU A 164 6.24 2.54 19.23
CA GLU A 164 6.86 3.74 18.67
C GLU A 164 6.55 3.86 17.17
N LEU A 165 6.78 2.78 16.41
CA LEU A 165 6.45 2.72 14.98
C LEU A 165 4.96 2.94 14.75
N LYS A 166 4.09 2.36 15.58
CA LYS A 166 2.64 2.56 15.46
C LYS A 166 2.27 4.03 15.65
N ILE A 167 2.64 4.64 16.78
CA ILE A 167 2.22 6.02 17.07
C ILE A 167 2.84 6.99 16.07
N VAL A 168 4.15 6.90 15.79
CA VAL A 168 4.82 7.80 14.84
C VAL A 168 4.28 7.66 13.41
N THR A 169 3.78 6.48 13.02
CA THR A 169 3.20 6.27 11.68
C THR A 169 1.83 6.92 11.52
N PHE A 170 0.99 6.91 12.55
CA PHE A 170 -0.36 7.45 12.48
C PHE A 170 -0.46 8.90 12.95
N ASP A 171 0.34 9.29 13.94
CA ASP A 171 0.38 10.64 14.50
C ASP A 171 1.78 10.98 15.07
N PRO A 172 2.67 11.57 14.25
CA PRO A 172 3.97 12.04 14.69
C PRO A 172 3.91 13.13 15.78
N ALA A 173 2.86 13.96 15.79
CA ALA A 173 2.72 15.05 16.75
C ALA A 173 2.35 14.52 18.13
N LEU A 174 1.38 13.59 18.20
CA LEU A 174 1.05 12.86 19.42
C LEU A 174 2.26 12.06 19.93
N ALA A 175 3.03 11.43 19.05
CA ALA A 175 4.25 10.72 19.44
C ALA A 175 5.25 11.65 20.16
N ALA A 176 5.44 12.87 19.64
CA ALA A 176 6.32 13.87 20.26
C ALA A 176 5.80 14.31 21.64
N VAL A 177 4.49 14.52 21.78
CA VAL A 177 3.86 14.88 23.07
C VAL A 177 4.00 13.77 24.11
N LEU A 178 3.92 12.51 23.68
CA LEU A 178 4.12 11.33 24.54
C LEU A 178 5.60 11.09 24.91
N GLY A 179 6.52 11.94 24.46
CA GLY A 179 7.95 11.87 24.80
C GLY A 179 8.78 11.00 23.87
N PHE A 180 8.22 10.50 22.77
CA PHE A 180 9.01 9.84 21.73
C PHE A 180 9.71 10.87 20.84
N VAL A 181 10.74 10.42 20.12
CA VAL A 181 11.47 11.25 19.15
C VAL A 181 11.11 10.76 17.73
N PRO A 182 10.11 11.37 17.05
CA PRO A 182 9.61 10.87 15.76
C PRO A 182 10.69 10.80 14.69
N THR A 183 11.61 11.78 14.68
CA THR A 183 12.73 11.86 13.74
C THR A 183 13.65 10.65 13.88
N LEU A 184 13.99 10.24 15.10
CA LEU A 184 14.83 9.07 15.35
C LEU A 184 14.17 7.78 14.82
N ILE A 185 12.87 7.61 15.08
CA ILE A 185 12.11 6.45 14.59
C ILE A 185 12.00 6.45 13.07
N HIS A 186 11.82 7.62 12.46
CA HIS A 186 11.82 7.78 11.01
C HIS A 186 13.15 7.31 10.40
N TYR A 187 14.28 7.85 10.84
CA TYR A 187 15.60 7.46 10.30
C TYR A 187 15.98 6.02 10.63
N SER A 188 15.53 5.49 11.78
CA SER A 188 15.72 4.07 12.11
C SER A 188 14.95 3.17 11.13
N LEU A 189 13.69 3.49 10.85
CA LEU A 189 12.89 2.77 9.84
C LEU A 189 13.55 2.86 8.47
N MET A 190 14.01 4.04 8.06
CA MET A 190 14.66 4.25 6.77
C MET A 190 15.99 3.50 6.64
N THR A 191 16.74 3.38 7.73
CA THR A 191 17.94 2.55 7.78
C THR A 191 17.60 1.07 7.58
N VAL A 192 16.56 0.58 8.25
CA VAL A 192 16.08 -0.81 8.11
C VAL A 192 15.58 -1.09 6.69
N VAL A 193 14.82 -0.16 6.10
CA VAL A 193 14.38 -0.20 4.70
C VAL A 193 15.59 -0.26 3.77
N SER A 194 16.59 0.61 3.97
CA SER A 194 17.80 0.67 3.17
C SER A 194 18.58 -0.63 3.21
N ILE A 195 18.88 -1.16 4.42
CA ILE A 195 19.57 -2.45 4.59
C ILE A 195 18.80 -3.59 3.92
N THR A 196 17.46 -3.60 4.07
CA THR A 196 16.59 -4.61 3.46
C THR A 196 16.62 -4.52 1.94
N ALA A 197 16.53 -3.31 1.39
CA ALA A 197 16.57 -3.07 -0.05
C ALA A 197 17.91 -3.50 -0.65
N VAL A 198 19.04 -3.19 0.01
CA VAL A 198 20.38 -3.63 -0.43
C VAL A 198 20.49 -5.15 -0.47
N GLY A 199 20.12 -5.83 0.64
CA GLY A 199 20.23 -7.29 0.71
C GLY A 199 19.30 -7.99 -0.29
N ALA A 200 18.08 -7.45 -0.46
CA ALA A 200 17.13 -7.97 -1.42
C ALA A 200 17.60 -7.69 -2.86
N PHE A 201 18.19 -6.53 -3.13
CA PHE A 201 18.71 -6.17 -4.46
C PHE A 201 19.80 -7.14 -4.92
N GLU A 202 20.77 -7.50 -4.05
CA GLU A 202 21.80 -8.51 -4.36
C GLU A 202 21.18 -9.90 -4.63
N SER A 203 20.04 -10.21 -4.00
CA SER A 203 19.43 -11.53 -4.08
C SER A 203 18.46 -11.72 -5.25
N VAL A 204 17.63 -10.73 -5.55
CA VAL A 204 16.48 -10.88 -6.48
C VAL A 204 16.33 -9.76 -7.52
N GLY A 205 17.11 -8.68 -7.39
CA GLY A 205 17.12 -7.54 -8.30
C GLY A 205 16.11 -6.45 -7.97
N SER A 206 16.33 -5.24 -8.49
CA SER A 206 15.61 -4.00 -8.12
C SER A 206 14.09 -4.07 -8.26
N ILE A 207 13.60 -4.54 -9.41
CA ILE A 207 12.17 -4.57 -9.71
C ILE A 207 11.43 -5.45 -8.69
N LEU A 208 12.01 -6.60 -8.34
CA LEU A 208 11.37 -7.53 -7.42
C LEU A 208 11.42 -7.04 -5.98
N VAL A 209 12.48 -6.31 -5.58
CA VAL A 209 12.52 -5.62 -4.27
C VAL A 209 11.31 -4.69 -4.14
N ILE A 210 11.07 -3.83 -5.13
CA ILE A 210 9.97 -2.85 -5.08
C ILE A 210 8.62 -3.58 -5.09
N ALA A 211 8.47 -4.60 -5.93
CA ALA A 211 7.25 -5.40 -6.00
C ALA A 211 6.89 -6.01 -4.64
N PHE A 212 7.85 -6.62 -3.93
CA PHE A 212 7.60 -7.21 -2.61
C PHE A 212 7.55 -6.18 -1.46
N MET A 213 8.25 -5.06 -1.58
CA MET A 213 8.22 -4.00 -0.56
C MET A 213 6.90 -3.23 -0.59
N ILE A 214 6.24 -3.13 -1.75
CA ILE A 214 5.03 -2.29 -1.90
C ILE A 214 3.77 -3.13 -2.15
N GLY A 215 3.81 -4.11 -3.06
CA GLY A 215 2.63 -4.83 -3.52
C GLY A 215 1.88 -5.58 -2.41
N PRO A 216 2.53 -6.50 -1.65
CA PRO A 216 1.88 -7.22 -0.56
C PRO A 216 1.36 -6.29 0.55
N PRO A 217 2.09 -5.25 1.01
CA PRO A 217 1.55 -4.28 1.96
C PRO A 217 0.31 -3.52 1.48
N VAL A 218 0.29 -3.01 0.25
CA VAL A 218 -0.88 -2.32 -0.31
C VAL A 218 -2.06 -3.30 -0.44
N THR A 219 -1.80 -4.54 -0.84
CA THR A 219 -2.81 -5.60 -0.91
C THR A 219 -3.41 -5.88 0.46
N ALA A 220 -2.58 -6.02 1.49
CA ALA A 220 -3.02 -6.26 2.87
C ALA A 220 -3.81 -5.06 3.44
N TYR A 221 -3.44 -3.83 3.09
CA TYR A 221 -4.13 -2.60 3.52
C TYR A 221 -5.59 -2.52 3.05
N LEU A 222 -5.93 -3.16 1.93
CA LEU A 222 -7.30 -3.26 1.44
C LEU A 222 -8.15 -4.29 2.19
N LEU A 223 -7.50 -5.28 2.83
CA LEU A 223 -8.16 -6.41 3.49
C LEU A 223 -8.42 -6.16 4.98
N THR A 224 -7.59 -5.37 5.67
CA THR A 224 -7.70 -5.16 7.12
C THR A 224 -7.40 -3.71 7.52
N ASP A 225 -7.95 -3.32 8.66
CA ASP A 225 -7.74 -2.01 9.31
C ASP A 225 -6.82 -2.14 10.55
N ASP A 226 -6.49 -3.36 10.98
CA ASP A 226 -5.60 -3.60 12.12
C ASP A 226 -4.14 -3.78 11.69
N LEU A 227 -3.23 -3.00 12.29
CA LEU A 227 -1.81 -2.99 11.94
C LEU A 227 -1.14 -4.36 12.11
N LYS A 228 -1.47 -5.13 13.16
CA LYS A 228 -0.84 -6.44 13.38
C LYS A 228 -1.27 -7.41 12.29
N HIS A 229 -2.57 -7.46 12.01
CA HIS A 229 -3.10 -8.28 10.93
C HIS A 229 -2.53 -7.86 9.58
N LEU A 230 -2.36 -6.55 9.35
CA LEU A 230 -1.80 -6.03 8.11
C LEU A 230 -0.36 -6.55 7.91
N ILE A 231 0.48 -6.53 8.94
CA ILE A 231 1.84 -7.08 8.89
C ILE A 231 1.84 -8.57 8.52
N PHE A 232 1.02 -9.38 9.20
CA PHE A 232 0.97 -10.83 8.95
C PHE A 232 0.39 -11.17 7.57
N ILE A 233 -0.70 -10.51 7.17
CA ILE A 233 -1.32 -10.70 5.85
C ILE A 233 -0.35 -10.27 4.75
N SER A 234 0.35 -9.14 4.91
CA SER A 234 1.34 -8.66 3.95
C SER A 234 2.46 -9.69 3.74
N ALA A 235 3.05 -10.20 4.83
CA ALA A 235 4.05 -11.26 4.77
C ALA A 235 3.52 -12.54 4.09
N GLY A 236 2.30 -12.95 4.42
CA GLY A 236 1.65 -14.11 3.81
C GLY A 236 1.40 -13.94 2.30
N VAL A 237 0.89 -12.78 1.89
CA VAL A 237 0.68 -12.43 0.47
C VAL A 237 2.01 -12.42 -0.27
N GLY A 238 3.06 -11.81 0.30
CA GLY A 238 4.40 -11.82 -0.30
C GLY A 238 4.94 -13.23 -0.54
N ALA A 239 4.81 -14.11 0.46
CA ALA A 239 5.22 -15.50 0.34
C ALA A 239 4.43 -16.25 -0.77
N VAL A 240 3.11 -16.06 -0.81
CA VAL A 240 2.25 -16.65 -1.86
C VAL A 240 2.63 -16.13 -3.24
N ASN A 241 2.89 -14.83 -3.40
CA ASN A 241 3.32 -14.23 -4.66
C ASN A 241 4.65 -14.81 -5.15
N GLY A 242 5.60 -15.04 -4.24
CA GLY A 242 6.88 -15.69 -4.54
C GLY A 242 6.69 -17.11 -5.07
N ILE A 243 5.90 -17.94 -4.38
CA ILE A 243 5.68 -19.34 -4.76
C ILE A 243 4.90 -19.44 -6.09
N LEU A 244 3.76 -18.75 -6.19
CA LEU A 244 2.92 -18.79 -7.39
C LEU A 244 3.63 -18.15 -8.58
N GLY A 245 4.36 -17.05 -8.37
CA GLY A 245 5.16 -16.41 -9.39
C GLY A 245 6.28 -17.30 -9.92
N TYR A 246 6.96 -18.04 -9.03
CA TYR A 246 7.94 -19.04 -9.45
C TYR A 246 7.31 -20.18 -10.27
N GLN A 247 6.18 -20.72 -9.82
CA GLN A 247 5.48 -21.80 -10.55
C GLN A 247 5.04 -21.33 -11.93
N PHE A 248 4.56 -20.09 -12.04
CA PHE A 248 4.22 -19.46 -13.31
C PHE A 248 5.45 -19.32 -14.21
N ALA A 249 6.56 -18.80 -13.69
CA ALA A 249 7.82 -18.69 -14.43
C ALA A 249 8.29 -20.04 -14.96
N HIS A 250 8.21 -21.08 -14.12
CA HIS A 250 8.63 -22.43 -14.48
C HIS A 250 7.74 -23.07 -15.56
N PHE A 251 6.43 -22.84 -15.50
CA PHE A 251 5.48 -23.40 -16.47
C PHE A 251 5.58 -22.74 -17.85
N PHE A 252 5.79 -21.42 -17.88
CA PHE A 252 5.83 -20.63 -19.11
C PHE A 252 7.24 -20.36 -19.65
N ASP A 253 8.28 -20.81 -18.95
CA ASP A 253 9.70 -20.57 -19.27
C ASP A 253 10.03 -19.08 -19.47
N VAL A 254 9.63 -18.26 -18.49
CA VAL A 254 9.83 -16.81 -18.49
C VAL A 254 10.59 -16.35 -17.25
N SER A 255 11.00 -15.07 -17.20
CA SER A 255 11.73 -14.48 -16.08
C SER A 255 11.08 -14.75 -14.72
N ILE A 256 11.85 -15.31 -13.77
CA ILE A 256 11.40 -15.61 -12.41
C ILE A 256 11.00 -14.34 -11.66
N SER A 257 11.89 -13.35 -11.61
CA SER A 257 11.63 -12.06 -10.94
C SER A 257 10.46 -11.31 -11.58
N GLY A 258 10.37 -11.29 -12.92
CA GLY A 258 9.25 -10.68 -13.63
C GLY A 258 7.90 -11.37 -13.34
N SER A 259 7.89 -12.71 -13.26
CA SER A 259 6.67 -13.48 -12.97
C SER A 259 6.18 -13.30 -11.54
N MET A 260 7.09 -13.19 -10.57
CA MET A 260 6.73 -12.88 -9.18
C MET A 260 6.17 -11.45 -9.03
N ALA A 261 6.73 -10.49 -9.75
CA ALA A 261 6.19 -9.13 -9.81
C ALA A 261 4.80 -9.11 -10.48
N LEU A 262 4.62 -9.83 -11.59
CA LEU A 262 3.34 -10.00 -12.26
C LEU A 262 2.28 -10.61 -11.33
N MET A 263 2.64 -11.68 -10.62
CA MET A 263 1.75 -12.36 -9.68
C MET A 263 1.33 -11.43 -8.54
N THR A 264 2.25 -10.59 -8.07
CA THR A 264 1.95 -9.52 -7.10
C THR A 264 0.90 -8.56 -7.63
N GLY A 265 1.03 -8.13 -8.89
CA GLY A 265 0.05 -7.26 -9.55
C GLY A 265 -1.32 -7.93 -9.74
N ILE A 266 -1.36 -9.21 -10.13
CA ILE A 266 -2.60 -9.98 -10.32
C ILE A 266 -3.34 -10.12 -8.98
N ILE A 267 -2.65 -10.54 -7.92
CA ILE A 267 -3.25 -10.72 -6.60
C ILE A 267 -3.74 -9.38 -6.04
N PHE A 268 -2.96 -8.31 -6.20
CA PHE A 268 -3.40 -6.96 -5.87
C PHE A 268 -4.69 -6.58 -6.63
N ALA A 269 -4.74 -6.78 -7.95
CA ALA A 269 -5.90 -6.45 -8.77
C ALA A 269 -7.16 -7.22 -8.33
N LEU A 270 -7.02 -8.52 -8.04
CA LEU A 270 -8.11 -9.34 -7.51
C LEU A 270 -8.62 -8.80 -6.18
N VAL A 271 -7.72 -8.52 -5.23
CA VAL A 271 -8.10 -7.95 -3.94
C VAL A 271 -8.71 -6.56 -4.09
N PHE A 272 -8.19 -5.72 -4.99
CA PHE A 272 -8.73 -4.40 -5.27
C PHE A 272 -10.18 -4.44 -5.76
N VAL A 273 -10.53 -5.41 -6.61
CA VAL A 273 -11.89 -5.58 -7.11
C VAL A 273 -12.81 -6.15 -6.02
N PHE A 274 -12.36 -7.19 -5.32
CA PHE A 274 -13.21 -8.02 -4.45
C PHE A 274 -13.10 -7.75 -2.94
N ALA A 275 -12.27 -6.80 -2.49
CA ALA A 275 -12.09 -6.56 -1.06
C ALA A 275 -13.41 -6.20 -0.36
N PRO A 276 -13.69 -6.79 0.82
CA PRO A 276 -15.02 -6.75 1.43
C PRO A 276 -15.45 -5.36 1.88
N LYS A 277 -14.53 -4.53 2.39
CA LYS A 277 -14.84 -3.17 2.86
C LYS A 277 -14.42 -2.06 1.89
N LYS A 278 -13.23 -2.21 1.31
CA LYS A 278 -12.56 -1.17 0.51
C LYS A 278 -12.51 -1.51 -0.99
N GLY A 279 -13.09 -2.64 -1.40
CA GLY A 279 -13.07 -3.08 -2.79
C GLY A 279 -13.89 -2.17 -3.70
N LEU A 280 -13.53 -2.13 -4.98
CA LEU A 280 -14.21 -1.33 -5.98
C LEU A 280 -15.70 -1.70 -6.10
N VAL A 281 -16.02 -2.99 -6.16
CA VAL A 281 -17.41 -3.49 -6.29
C VAL A 281 -18.23 -3.11 -5.08
N THR A 282 -17.69 -3.31 -3.88
CA THR A 282 -18.37 -2.96 -2.62
C THR A 282 -18.62 -1.45 -2.54
N THR A 283 -17.65 -0.63 -2.93
CA THR A 283 -17.77 0.83 -2.90
C THR A 283 -18.84 1.33 -3.87
N ILE A 284 -18.87 0.80 -5.09
CA ILE A 284 -19.90 1.14 -6.08
C ILE A 284 -21.29 0.71 -5.58
N ARG A 285 -21.42 -0.52 -5.10
CA ARG A 285 -22.71 -1.04 -4.60
C ARG A 285 -23.21 -0.26 -3.37
N ARG A 286 -22.32 0.08 -2.45
CA ARG A 286 -22.65 0.90 -1.27
C ARG A 286 -23.12 2.30 -1.67
N ARG A 287 -22.45 2.93 -2.64
CA ARG A 287 -22.82 4.26 -3.12
C ARG A 287 -24.20 4.27 -3.77
N GLU A 288 -24.51 3.28 -4.60
CA GLU A 288 -25.84 3.14 -5.21
C GLU A 288 -26.92 2.90 -4.16
N PHE A 289 -26.68 2.01 -3.18
CA PHE A 289 -27.61 1.77 -2.10
C PHE A 289 -27.83 3.02 -1.23
N GLN A 290 -26.76 3.74 -0.88
CA GLN A 290 -26.86 5.00 -0.13
C GLN A 290 -27.61 6.09 -0.89
N LYS A 291 -27.45 6.16 -2.22
CA LYS A 291 -28.19 7.10 -3.06
C LYS A 291 -29.70 6.80 -3.05
N LEU A 292 -30.07 5.53 -3.13
CA LEU A 292 -31.48 5.11 -3.07
C LEU A 292 -32.07 5.33 -1.67
N ASP A 293 -31.37 4.94 -0.60
CA ASP A 293 -31.82 5.17 0.78
C ASP A 293 -31.98 6.66 1.08
N PHE A 294 -31.04 7.50 0.63
CA PHE A 294 -31.15 8.95 0.75
C PHE A 294 -32.37 9.49 0.00
N ALA A 295 -32.61 9.06 -1.24
CA ALA A 295 -33.78 9.48 -2.01
C ALA A 295 -35.09 9.01 -1.36
N GLU A 296 -35.20 7.76 -0.92
CA GLU A 296 -36.37 7.27 -0.17
C GLU A 296 -36.64 8.15 1.06
N LYS A 297 -35.62 8.43 1.88
CA LYS A 297 -35.76 9.27 3.08
C LYS A 297 -36.10 10.73 2.76
N SER A 298 -35.46 11.33 1.76
CA SER A 298 -35.77 12.71 1.34
C SER A 298 -37.21 12.86 0.90
N LEU A 299 -37.75 11.91 0.13
CA LEU A 299 -39.14 11.94 -0.30
C LEU A 299 -40.10 11.75 0.89
N LEU A 300 -39.82 10.80 1.79
CA LEU A 300 -40.63 10.59 2.98
C LEU A 300 -40.63 11.80 3.92
N PHE A 301 -39.48 12.46 4.10
CA PHE A 301 -39.37 13.67 4.93
C PHE A 301 -40.09 14.86 4.30
N HIS A 302 -40.00 15.02 2.97
CA HIS A 302 -40.74 16.06 2.26
C HIS A 302 -42.25 15.90 2.50
N ILE A 303 -42.78 14.68 2.28
CA ILE A 303 -44.20 14.40 2.49
C ILE A 303 -44.57 14.60 3.97
N TYR A 304 -43.77 14.08 4.90
CA TYR A 304 -44.03 14.20 6.34
C TYR A 304 -44.05 15.65 6.82
N ASN A 305 -43.22 16.53 6.23
CA ASN A 305 -43.13 17.93 6.60
C ASN A 305 -44.32 18.77 6.08
N HIS A 306 -44.94 18.36 4.97
CA HIS A 306 -46.08 19.03 4.35
C HIS A 306 -47.42 18.35 4.63
N GLU A 307 -47.42 17.29 5.45
CA GLU A 307 -48.62 16.58 5.87
C GLU A 307 -49.53 17.49 6.71
N GLY A 308 -50.77 17.71 6.26
CA GLY A 308 -51.74 18.58 6.94
C GLY A 308 -51.52 20.09 6.76
N ASP A 309 -50.66 20.51 5.82
CA ASP A 309 -50.51 21.92 5.42
C ASP A 309 -51.63 22.33 4.44
N ASP A 310 -52.01 23.61 4.40
CA ASP A 310 -53.07 24.13 3.53
C ASP A 310 -52.75 23.92 2.03
N ASN A 311 -51.47 23.72 1.69
CA ASN A 311 -50.94 23.47 0.35
C ASN A 311 -50.47 22.02 0.12
N GLU A 312 -50.87 21.05 0.94
CA GLU A 312 -50.43 19.65 0.86
C GLU A 312 -50.58 19.05 -0.56
N CYS A 313 -51.71 19.28 -1.23
CA CYS A 313 -51.96 18.80 -2.60
C CYS A 313 -51.00 19.40 -3.64
N PHE A 314 -50.46 20.58 -3.39
CA PHE A 314 -49.48 21.23 -4.26
C PHE A 314 -48.06 20.75 -3.96
N GLU A 315 -47.66 20.71 -2.69
CA GLU A 315 -46.30 20.32 -2.29
C GLU A 315 -46.03 18.80 -2.45
N CYS A 316 -47.06 17.96 -2.28
CA CYS A 316 -46.98 16.50 -2.38
C CYS A 316 -47.66 15.92 -3.63
N GLY A 317 -48.03 16.76 -4.59
CA GLY A 317 -48.65 16.32 -5.84
C GLY A 317 -47.69 15.53 -6.74
N ILE A 318 -48.17 14.48 -7.41
CA ILE A 318 -47.35 13.63 -8.30
C ILE A 318 -46.61 14.45 -9.38
N ASN A 319 -47.27 15.50 -9.89
CA ASN A 319 -46.76 16.30 -11.01
C ASN A 319 -45.91 17.49 -10.55
N THR A 320 -45.98 17.86 -9.28
CA THR A 320 -45.33 19.04 -8.71
C THR A 320 -44.11 18.68 -7.88
N ILE A 321 -44.14 17.56 -7.16
CA ILE A 321 -43.06 17.12 -6.25
C ILE A 321 -41.69 16.96 -6.95
N GLN A 322 -41.69 16.67 -8.25
CA GLN A 322 -40.48 16.63 -9.08
C GLN A 322 -39.72 17.98 -9.09
N ASP A 323 -40.45 19.10 -9.07
CA ASP A 323 -39.89 20.45 -9.15
C ASP A 323 -39.29 20.86 -7.80
N HIS A 324 -39.93 20.44 -6.70
CA HIS A 324 -39.45 20.68 -5.34
C HIS A 324 -38.18 19.86 -5.02
N LEU A 325 -38.11 18.61 -5.48
CA LEU A 325 -36.96 17.73 -5.26
C LEU A 325 -35.88 17.85 -6.34
N ASN A 326 -36.20 18.49 -7.47
CA ASN A 326 -35.35 18.61 -8.66
C ASN A 326 -34.84 17.24 -9.17
N TRP A 327 -35.74 16.25 -9.23
CA TRP A 327 -35.44 14.88 -9.68
C TRP A 327 -36.03 14.62 -11.07
N SER A 328 -35.41 13.71 -11.83
CA SER A 328 -35.99 13.28 -13.11
C SER A 328 -37.24 12.42 -12.89
N ASN A 329 -38.20 12.51 -13.81
CA ASN A 329 -39.45 11.74 -13.76
C ASN A 329 -39.23 10.23 -13.62
N ASP A 330 -38.26 9.67 -14.35
CA ASP A 330 -37.94 8.24 -14.29
C ASP A 330 -37.41 7.83 -12.90
N PHE A 331 -36.60 8.70 -12.28
CA PHE A 331 -36.04 8.43 -10.96
C PHE A 331 -37.10 8.55 -9.87
N LEU A 332 -37.91 9.62 -9.90
CA LEU A 332 -39.02 9.81 -8.96
C LEU A 332 -40.03 8.66 -9.04
N SER A 333 -40.42 8.26 -10.25
CA SER A 333 -41.37 7.15 -10.46
C SER A 333 -40.86 5.85 -9.84
N LYS A 334 -39.57 5.56 -10.02
CA LYS A 334 -38.93 4.37 -9.42
C LYS A 334 -38.93 4.40 -7.89
N ILE A 335 -38.66 5.55 -7.28
CA ILE A 335 -38.69 5.69 -5.81
C ILE A 335 -40.13 5.57 -5.28
N ILE A 336 -41.10 6.17 -5.96
CA ILE A 336 -42.52 6.05 -5.60
C ILE A 336 -42.97 4.58 -5.67
N GLU A 337 -42.59 3.86 -6.72
CA GLU A 337 -42.93 2.44 -6.89
C GLU A 337 -42.35 1.59 -5.74
N ASP A 338 -41.07 1.77 -5.41
CA ASP A 338 -40.41 1.05 -4.32
C ASP A 338 -41.04 1.38 -2.94
N LEU A 339 -41.34 2.66 -2.66
CA LEU A 339 -41.99 3.07 -1.41
C LEU A 339 -43.43 2.55 -1.29
N LYS A 340 -44.16 2.43 -2.42
CA LYS A 340 -45.49 1.81 -2.46
C LYS A 340 -45.42 0.31 -2.19
N GLU A 341 -44.48 -0.41 -2.83
CA GLU A 341 -44.28 -1.85 -2.61
C GLU A 341 -43.94 -2.15 -1.15
N ARG A 342 -43.19 -1.26 -0.49
CA ARG A 342 -42.86 -1.35 0.94
C ARG A 342 -43.95 -0.83 1.88
N ASN A 343 -45.14 -0.49 1.34
CA ASN A 343 -46.28 0.02 2.08
C ASN A 343 -45.94 1.24 2.98
N LYS A 344 -45.10 2.15 2.48
CA LYS A 344 -44.74 3.40 3.18
C LYS A 344 -45.59 4.57 2.70
N ILE A 345 -45.93 4.60 1.41
CA ILE A 345 -46.76 5.66 0.81
C ILE A 345 -47.97 5.07 0.08
N PHE A 346 -49.01 5.87 -0.08
CA PHE A 346 -50.13 5.62 -0.99
C PHE A 346 -50.45 6.89 -1.78
N ILE A 347 -51.31 6.78 -2.78
CA ILE A 347 -51.71 7.91 -3.61
C ILE A 347 -53.22 8.04 -3.57
N GLU A 348 -53.70 9.22 -3.22
CA GLU A 348 -55.11 9.60 -3.20
C GLU A 348 -55.24 10.97 -3.88
N ASP A 349 -56.22 11.12 -4.79
CA ASP A 349 -56.50 12.38 -5.51
C ASP A 349 -55.25 13.09 -6.09
N ASN A 350 -54.36 12.30 -6.71
CA ASN A 350 -53.11 12.77 -7.33
C ASN A 350 -52.06 13.36 -6.36
N THR A 351 -52.24 13.13 -5.05
CA THR A 351 -51.34 13.52 -3.96
C THR A 351 -50.70 12.28 -3.34
N ILE A 352 -49.41 12.36 -3.03
CA ILE A 352 -48.65 11.28 -2.40
C ILE A 352 -48.74 11.45 -0.88
N LEU A 353 -49.30 10.46 -0.19
CA LEU A 353 -49.55 10.49 1.25
C LEU A 353 -48.80 9.36 1.96
N LEU A 354 -48.51 9.56 3.25
CA LEU A 354 -47.85 8.56 4.09
C LEU A 354 -48.88 7.59 4.67
N THR A 355 -48.57 6.30 4.61
CA THR A 355 -49.24 5.30 5.46
C THR A 355 -48.83 5.50 6.93
N ASP A 356 -49.57 4.93 7.88
CA ASP A 356 -49.17 4.94 9.30
C ASP A 356 -47.76 4.37 9.52
N TYR A 357 -47.41 3.33 8.76
CA TYR A 357 -46.07 2.73 8.79
C TYR A 357 -45.01 3.67 8.21
N GLY A 358 -45.27 4.30 7.07
CA GLY A 358 -44.37 5.29 6.47
C GLY A 358 -44.14 6.50 7.37
N ARG A 359 -45.19 6.98 8.03
CA ARG A 359 -45.14 8.09 9.00
C ARG A 359 -44.25 7.74 10.20
N GLN A 360 -44.43 6.54 10.77
CA GLN A 360 -43.57 6.08 11.86
C GLN A 360 -42.10 5.95 11.42
N TYR A 361 -41.85 5.34 10.26
CA TYR A 361 -40.51 5.19 9.70
C TYR A 361 -39.82 6.54 9.43
N ALA A 362 -40.55 7.51 8.89
CA ALA A 362 -40.04 8.86 8.66
C ALA A 362 -39.69 9.55 10.00
N ALA A 363 -40.58 9.49 10.98
CA ALA A 363 -40.34 10.08 12.30
C ALA A 363 -39.12 9.45 13.03
N GLU A 364 -38.98 8.13 12.97
CA GLU A 364 -37.82 7.42 13.55
C GLU A 364 -36.51 7.78 12.82
N SER A 365 -36.52 7.74 11.48
CA SER A 365 -35.35 8.10 10.67
C SER A 365 -34.92 9.56 10.87
N TYR A 366 -35.87 10.47 11.06
CA TYR A 366 -35.60 11.88 11.33
C TYR A 366 -34.95 12.08 12.71
N ARG A 367 -35.42 11.34 13.73
CA ARG A 367 -34.81 11.35 15.06
C ARG A 367 -33.39 10.80 15.05
N GLU A 368 -33.14 9.68 14.38
CA GLU A 368 -31.79 9.10 14.27
C GLU A 368 -30.77 10.07 13.68
N ILE A 369 -31.19 10.85 12.68
CA ILE A 369 -30.33 11.89 12.08
C ILE A 369 -30.01 12.96 13.12
N ILE A 370 -31.01 13.47 13.84
CA ILE A 370 -30.81 14.54 14.85
C ILE A 370 -29.98 14.05 16.03
N THR A 371 -30.28 12.87 16.60
CA THR A 371 -29.53 12.33 17.74
C THR A 371 -28.11 11.91 17.37
N GLY A 372 -27.89 11.49 16.11
CA GLY A 372 -26.55 11.23 15.59
C GLY A 372 -25.67 12.48 15.49
N PHE A 373 -26.25 13.68 15.45
CA PHE A 373 -25.50 14.94 15.59
C PHE A 373 -25.18 15.26 17.06
N GLU A 374 -26.08 14.97 18.00
CA GLU A 374 -25.87 15.25 19.44
C GLU A 374 -24.81 14.37 20.11
N GLU A 375 -24.52 13.16 19.60
CA GLU A 375 -23.42 12.32 20.10
C GLU A 375 -22.05 12.64 19.47
N SER A 376 -21.99 13.61 18.55
CA SER A 376 -20.76 13.98 17.81
C SER A 376 -20.15 15.34 18.19
N ASP A 377 -20.78 16.07 19.11
CA ASP A 377 -20.28 17.29 19.78
C ASP A 377 -19.85 16.98 21.23
#